data_AF-A0A4R5PJK1-F1
#
_entry.id   AF-A0A4R5PJK1-F1
#
_cell.length_a   1.000
_cell.length_b   1.000
_cell.length_c   1.000
_cell.angle_alpha   90.00
_cell.angle_beta   90.00
_cell.angle_gamma   90.00
#
_symmetry.space_group_name_H-M   'P 1'
#
loop_
_entity.id
_entity.type
_entity.pdbx_description
1 polymer ?
#
loop_
_entity_poly.entity_id
_entity_poly.type
_entity_poly.pdbx_seq_one_letter_code
_entity_poly.pdbx_strand_id
1 'polypeptide(L)'
;MQNAKYWIWPGLVTVSALTLAAVWFGAGRIEADIALRTSQALSAQPWAEITVDARDVSVTGDAPDVAARDAAIATISSVSGVRVLEDKSGLLPLEEPYRFSVGKTDAGLAVNGFAPGQVERDRLVTDLGKALPGVSVTDNLSLARGVPAKFNEMIALGSRQLARLGEGRFEIVGDKITVQGEVLSPEDSEALAADMAAAEGFEAVADVSAPVVRGPYVFRAEQAGGKLVLSGYAPGKDDRKRLAEMAGAGVSDEVRVADGVPDGMNWTVAAAKAIEAASLLAKGSADISGRRINITGDARDLDAFRSLQQLIGSPLPGGLVLGTTDIGLPD
;
A
#
# COMPACT_ATOMS: atom_id res chain seq x y z
N MET A 1 35.85 8.70 86.59
CA MET A 1 35.13 8.33 85.34
C MET A 1 34.15 9.40 84.84
N GLN A 2 34.28 10.69 85.20
CA GLN A 2 33.32 11.75 84.79
C GLN A 2 33.65 12.44 83.45
N ASN A 3 34.87 12.29 82.92
CA ASN A 3 35.32 13.03 81.73
C ASN A 3 34.91 12.39 80.39
N ALA A 4 34.55 11.10 80.38
CA ALA A 4 34.11 10.41 79.16
C ALA A 4 32.78 10.98 78.62
N LYS A 5 31.90 11.45 79.51
CA LYS A 5 30.57 11.96 79.16
C LYS A 5 30.63 13.27 78.35
N TYR A 6 31.67 14.09 78.57
CA TYR A 6 31.89 15.35 77.85
C TYR A 6 32.47 15.19 76.44
N TRP A 7 33.04 14.02 76.12
CA TRP A 7 33.59 13.73 74.79
C TRP A 7 32.65 12.85 73.95
N ILE A 8 31.93 11.92 74.57
CA ILE A 8 31.03 11.00 73.88
C ILE A 8 29.84 11.74 73.28
N TRP A 9 29.23 12.68 74.00
CA TRP A 9 28.03 13.39 73.53
C TRP A 9 28.29 14.29 72.32
N PRO A 10 29.32 15.16 72.31
CA PRO A 10 29.65 15.96 71.13
C PRO A 10 30.06 15.09 69.93
N GLY A 11 30.80 14.00 70.16
CA GLY A 11 31.16 13.05 69.10
C GLY A 11 29.95 12.33 68.50
N LEU A 12 28.99 11.91 69.33
CA LEU A 12 27.76 11.28 68.86
C LEU A 12 26.90 12.26 68.05
N VAL A 13 26.78 13.51 68.49
CA VAL A 13 26.02 14.55 67.80
C VAL A 13 26.66 14.89 66.45
N THR A 14 27.99 15.04 66.39
CA THR A 14 28.67 15.35 65.12
C THR A 14 28.60 14.19 64.14
N VAL A 15 28.81 12.95 64.58
CA VAL A 15 28.64 11.76 63.71
C VAL A 15 27.20 11.65 63.23
N SER A 16 26.21 11.88 64.09
CA SER A 16 24.80 11.83 63.69
C SER A 16 24.45 12.93 62.69
N ALA A 17 24.92 14.16 62.93
CA ALA A 17 24.70 15.29 62.02
C ALA A 17 25.40 15.10 60.68
N LEU A 18 26.64 14.60 60.67
CA LEU A 18 27.37 14.28 59.44
C LEU A 18 26.73 13.11 58.68
N THR A 19 26.19 12.13 59.38
CA THR A 19 25.46 11.01 58.76
C THR A 19 24.15 11.50 58.14
N LEU A 20 23.38 12.32 58.85
CA LEU A 20 22.16 12.94 58.32
C LEU A 20 22.46 13.83 57.11
N ALA A 21 23.52 14.64 57.17
CA ALA A 21 23.96 15.46 56.04
C ALA A 21 24.42 14.61 54.86
N ALA A 22 25.19 13.54 55.09
CA ALA A 22 25.63 12.62 54.03
C ALA A 22 24.47 11.90 53.36
N VAL A 23 23.44 11.50 54.13
CA VAL A 23 22.20 10.93 53.58
C VAL A 23 21.45 11.97 52.76
N TRP A 24 21.31 13.19 53.28
CA TRP A 24 20.61 14.29 52.60
C TRP A 24 21.28 14.65 51.26
N PHE A 25 22.60 14.78 51.22
CA PHE A 25 23.34 15.13 50.00
C PHE A 25 23.60 13.93 49.08
N GLY A 26 23.56 12.71 49.61
CA GLY A 26 23.83 11.48 48.87
C GLY A 26 22.62 10.89 48.15
N ALA A 27 21.42 11.02 48.72
CA ALA A 27 20.19 10.41 48.22
C ALA A 27 19.92 10.78 46.74
N GLY A 28 19.88 12.07 46.42
CA GLY A 28 19.62 12.51 45.03
C GLY A 28 20.70 12.09 44.02
N ARG A 29 21.96 11.88 44.45
CA ARG A 29 23.02 11.39 43.55
C ARG A 29 22.85 9.90 43.24
N ILE A 30 22.39 9.12 44.22
CA ILE A 30 22.12 7.68 44.06
C ILE A 30 20.88 7.48 43.20
N GLU A 31 19.81 8.23 43.45
CA GLU A 31 18.59 8.22 42.66
C GLU A 31 18.88 8.54 41.18
N ALA A 32 19.61 9.63 40.93
CA ALA A 32 19.99 10.03 39.57
C ALA A 32 20.87 8.98 38.87
N ASP A 33 21.81 8.37 39.57
CA ASP A 33 22.67 7.31 39.03
C ASP A 33 21.88 6.03 38.69
N ILE A 34 20.98 5.60 39.59
CA ILE A 34 20.11 4.45 39.34
C ILE A 34 19.15 4.75 38.18
N ALA A 35 18.54 5.93 38.16
CA ALA A 35 17.66 6.36 37.07
C ALA A 35 18.39 6.35 35.72
N LEU A 36 19.61 6.88 35.65
CA LEU A 36 20.41 6.89 34.43
C LEU A 36 20.75 5.47 33.95
N ARG A 37 21.25 4.61 34.83
CA ARG A 37 21.61 3.23 34.46
C ARG A 37 20.39 2.39 34.06
N THR A 38 19.27 2.58 34.76
CA THR A 38 18.02 1.87 34.48
C THR A 38 17.41 2.33 33.16
N SER A 39 17.34 3.64 32.91
CA SER A 39 16.86 4.17 31.62
C SER A 39 17.75 3.75 30.45
N GLN A 40 19.07 3.71 30.63
CA GLN A 40 19.98 3.19 29.61
C GLN A 40 19.75 1.70 29.33
N ALA A 41 19.54 0.89 30.37
CA ALA A 41 19.23 -0.54 30.24
C ALA A 41 17.86 -0.78 29.56
N LEU A 42 16.89 0.10 29.79
CA LEU A 42 15.56 0.07 29.19
C LEU A 42 15.48 0.69 27.78
N SER A 43 16.60 1.08 27.17
CA SER A 43 16.59 1.66 25.81
C SER A 43 15.92 0.78 24.74
N ALA A 44 15.91 -0.55 24.95
CA ALA A 44 15.21 -1.51 24.09
C ALA A 44 13.68 -1.55 24.32
N GLN A 45 13.17 -0.86 25.34
CA GLN A 45 11.79 -0.95 25.84
C GLN A 45 11.21 0.45 26.10
N PRO A 46 11.02 1.25 25.04
CA PRO A 46 10.66 2.67 25.17
C PRO A 46 9.23 2.92 25.65
N TRP A 47 8.40 1.88 25.76
CA TRP A 47 7.07 1.97 26.37
C TRP A 47 7.12 2.06 27.90
N ALA A 48 8.24 1.64 28.52
CA ALA A 48 8.39 1.54 29.96
C ALA A 48 8.94 2.86 30.53
N GLU A 49 8.11 3.57 31.27
CA GLU A 49 8.51 4.73 32.04
C GLU A 49 8.93 4.32 33.45
N ILE A 50 10.01 4.89 33.97
CA ILE A 50 10.52 4.60 35.31
C ILE A 50 10.47 5.82 36.21
N THR A 51 10.12 5.60 37.46
CA THR A 51 10.33 6.56 38.55
C THR A 51 11.19 5.88 39.61
N VAL A 52 12.18 6.60 40.13
CA VAL A 52 13.10 6.10 41.17
C VAL A 52 12.89 6.93 42.43
N ASP A 53 12.57 6.25 43.54
CA ASP A 53 12.49 6.83 44.88
C ASP A 53 13.54 6.14 45.76
N ALA A 54 14.58 6.87 46.13
CA ALA A 54 15.81 6.36 46.73
C ALA A 54 16.48 5.23 45.93
N ARG A 55 16.05 3.98 46.15
CA ARG A 55 16.56 2.76 45.50
C ARG A 55 15.44 1.85 45.00
N ASP A 56 14.21 2.29 45.13
CA ASP A 56 13.03 1.59 44.69
C ASP A 56 12.64 2.15 43.33
N VAL A 57 12.40 1.25 42.39
CA VAL A 57 12.05 1.61 41.02
C VAL A 57 10.60 1.20 40.80
N SER A 58 9.77 2.14 40.37
CA SER A 58 8.43 1.84 39.87
C SER A 58 8.42 1.95 38.35
N VAL A 59 7.89 0.93 37.68
CA VAL A 59 7.69 0.93 36.23
C VAL A 59 6.22 1.14 35.88
N THR A 60 5.95 2.06 34.96
CA THR A 60 4.62 2.42 34.44
C THR A 60 4.63 2.40 32.90
N GLY A 61 3.46 2.49 32.29
CA GLY A 61 3.27 2.43 30.84
C GLY A 61 2.56 1.15 30.40
N ASP A 62 2.16 1.10 29.12
CA ASP A 62 1.45 -0.04 28.55
C ASP A 62 2.37 -0.86 27.66
N ALA A 63 2.64 -2.10 28.08
CA ALA A 63 3.49 -3.00 27.33
C ALA A 63 2.78 -3.55 26.08
N PRO A 64 3.51 -3.75 24.97
CA PRO A 64 2.96 -4.27 23.72
C PRO A 64 2.50 -5.72 23.85
N ASP A 65 3.21 -6.52 24.66
CA ASP A 65 2.86 -7.88 25.00
C ASP A 65 3.43 -8.28 26.38
N VAL A 66 3.08 -9.47 26.83
CA VAL A 66 3.52 -10.02 28.13
C VAL A 66 5.04 -10.26 28.15
N ALA A 67 5.63 -10.69 27.04
CA ALA A 67 7.06 -10.99 26.97
C ALA A 67 7.91 -9.72 27.07
N ALA A 68 7.46 -8.62 26.46
CA ALA A 68 8.06 -7.31 26.57
C ALA A 68 7.99 -6.80 28.01
N ARG A 69 6.83 -6.93 28.68
CA ARG A 69 6.70 -6.58 30.11
C ARG A 69 7.67 -7.38 30.98
N ASP A 70 7.72 -8.69 30.80
CA ASP A 70 8.61 -9.57 31.57
C ASP A 70 10.08 -9.24 31.32
N ALA A 71 10.44 -8.89 30.08
CA ALA A 71 11.77 -8.43 29.72
C ALA A 71 12.13 -7.09 30.41
N ALA A 72 11.20 -6.14 30.54
CA ALA A 72 11.42 -4.87 31.27
C ALA A 72 11.72 -5.16 32.74
N ILE A 73 10.88 -5.98 33.36
CA ILE A 73 11.00 -6.34 34.77
C ILE A 73 12.34 -7.03 35.03
N ALA A 74 12.70 -8.00 34.21
CA ALA A 74 13.98 -8.70 34.31
C ALA A 74 15.16 -7.73 34.14
N THR A 75 15.09 -6.83 33.15
CA THR A 75 16.13 -5.83 32.89
C THR A 75 16.32 -4.89 34.08
N ILE A 76 15.24 -4.31 34.62
CA ILE A 76 15.28 -3.39 35.76
C ILE A 76 15.82 -4.10 37.01
N SER A 77 15.35 -5.32 37.27
CA SER A 77 15.79 -6.10 38.44
C SER A 77 17.28 -6.46 38.42
N SER A 78 17.90 -6.49 37.23
CA SER A 78 19.33 -6.77 37.06
C SER A 78 20.24 -5.55 37.28
N VAL A 79 19.66 -4.34 37.35
CA VAL A 79 20.44 -3.11 37.52
C VAL A 79 20.99 -3.02 38.94
N SER A 80 22.32 -3.01 39.06
CA SER A 80 22.99 -2.91 40.36
C SER A 80 22.57 -1.66 41.13
N GLY A 81 21.98 -1.84 42.31
CA GLY A 81 21.53 -0.73 43.16
C GLY A 81 20.02 -0.70 43.34
N VAL A 82 19.24 -1.29 42.42
CA VAL A 82 17.80 -1.49 42.59
C VAL A 82 17.55 -2.43 43.77
N ARG A 83 16.68 -2.02 44.68
CA ARG A 83 16.32 -2.79 45.88
C ARG A 83 14.96 -3.44 45.75
N VAL A 84 13.97 -2.65 45.32
CA VAL A 84 12.59 -3.09 45.10
C VAL A 84 12.17 -2.61 43.73
N LEU A 85 11.48 -3.49 42.99
CA LEU A 85 10.80 -3.15 41.75
C LEU A 85 9.29 -3.25 41.99
N GLU A 86 8.60 -2.13 41.81
CA GLU A 86 7.14 -2.07 41.83
C GLU A 86 6.63 -2.00 40.39
N ASP A 87 5.91 -3.03 39.96
CA ASP A 87 5.34 -3.08 38.62
C ASP A 87 3.90 -2.54 38.62
N LYS A 88 3.72 -1.38 37.99
CA LYS A 88 2.43 -0.72 37.74
C LYS A 88 2.12 -0.65 36.24
N SER A 89 2.81 -1.44 35.41
CA SER A 89 2.61 -1.45 33.97
C SER A 89 1.32 -2.17 33.59
N GLY A 90 0.67 -1.63 32.56
CA GLY A 90 -0.47 -2.22 31.88
C GLY A 90 -0.05 -3.03 30.65
N LEU A 91 -1.04 -3.64 30.01
CA LEU A 91 -0.87 -4.21 28.67
C LEU A 91 -1.75 -3.42 27.72
N LEU A 92 -1.28 -3.19 26.50
CA LEU A 92 -2.11 -2.58 25.46
C LEU A 92 -3.45 -3.33 25.29
N PRO A 93 -4.54 -2.62 24.93
CA PRO A 93 -5.83 -3.23 24.66
C PRO A 93 -5.73 -4.31 23.58
N LEU A 94 -6.39 -5.46 23.77
CA LEU A 94 -6.46 -6.52 22.76
C LEU A 94 -7.54 -6.20 21.74
N GLU A 95 -7.16 -6.12 20.46
CA GLU A 95 -8.07 -5.87 19.36
C GLU A 95 -8.20 -7.12 18.47
N GLU A 96 -9.39 -7.72 18.48
CA GLU A 96 -9.74 -8.89 17.65
C GLU A 96 -11.10 -8.65 16.94
N PRO A 97 -11.15 -8.58 15.60
CA PRO A 97 -10.02 -8.71 14.68
C PRO A 97 -9.15 -7.46 14.63
N TYR A 98 -7.83 -7.65 14.57
CA TYR A 98 -6.86 -6.57 14.42
C TYR A 98 -7.03 -5.89 13.06
N ARG A 99 -7.13 -4.56 13.04
CA ARG A 99 -7.41 -3.76 11.84
C ARG A 99 -6.29 -2.77 11.56
N PHE A 100 -5.86 -2.72 10.31
CA PHE A 100 -4.89 -1.74 9.80
C PHE A 100 -5.24 -1.39 8.35
N SER A 101 -5.22 -0.12 7.99
CA SER A 101 -5.47 0.29 6.60
C SER A 101 -4.62 1.48 6.19
N VAL A 102 -4.27 1.51 4.91
CA VAL A 102 -3.56 2.62 4.28
C VAL A 102 -4.33 3.02 3.04
N GLY A 103 -4.74 4.28 2.97
CA GLY A 103 -5.35 4.88 1.78
C GLY A 103 -4.38 5.86 1.11
N LYS A 104 -4.35 5.86 -0.21
CA LYS A 104 -3.62 6.79 -1.08
C LYS A 104 -4.63 7.58 -1.90
N THR A 105 -4.55 8.90 -1.77
CA THR A 105 -5.32 9.86 -2.56
C THR A 105 -4.39 10.92 -3.15
N ASP A 106 -4.92 11.79 -4.01
CA ASP A 106 -4.18 12.95 -4.53
C ASP A 106 -3.64 13.89 -3.42
N ALA A 107 -4.27 13.87 -2.24
CA ALA A 107 -3.91 14.74 -1.11
C ALA A 107 -2.81 14.16 -0.21
N GLY A 108 -2.58 12.85 -0.22
CA GLY A 108 -1.74 12.22 0.79
C GLY A 108 -1.96 10.72 0.95
N LEU A 109 -1.15 10.15 1.84
CA LEU A 109 -1.39 8.84 2.44
C LEU A 109 -2.10 9.02 3.78
N ALA A 110 -3.11 8.20 4.04
CA ALA A 110 -3.79 8.14 5.33
C ALA A 110 -3.65 6.73 5.92
N VAL A 111 -2.98 6.64 7.06
CA VAL A 111 -2.73 5.38 7.79
C VAL A 111 -3.69 5.34 8.98
N ASN A 112 -4.51 4.30 9.08
CA ASN A 112 -5.54 4.16 10.10
C ASN A 112 -5.54 2.77 10.72
N GLY A 113 -6.04 2.65 11.95
CA GLY A 113 -6.19 1.38 12.66
C GLY A 113 -5.22 1.26 13.82
N PHE A 114 -4.61 0.09 13.96
CA PHE A 114 -3.79 -0.22 15.13
C PHE A 114 -2.33 -0.48 14.79
N ALA A 115 -1.44 -0.05 15.69
CA ALA A 115 -0.02 -0.39 15.70
C ALA A 115 0.33 -1.17 16.98
N PRO A 116 1.25 -2.15 16.89
CA PRO A 116 1.61 -3.00 18.02
C PRO A 116 2.43 -2.26 19.10
N GLY A 117 2.99 -1.10 18.78
CA GLY A 117 3.80 -0.28 19.69
C GLY A 117 4.22 1.03 19.04
N GLN A 118 4.78 1.93 19.85
CA GLN A 118 5.19 3.27 19.39
C GLN A 118 6.35 3.20 18.39
N VAL A 119 7.33 2.32 18.63
CA VAL A 119 8.49 2.15 17.74
C VAL A 119 8.05 1.61 16.39
N GLU A 120 7.16 0.63 16.40
CA GLU A 120 6.63 0.01 15.19
C GLU A 120 5.76 1.00 14.42
N ARG A 121 4.95 1.81 15.11
CA ARG A 121 4.19 2.92 14.50
C ARG A 121 5.11 3.88 13.75
N ASP A 122 6.14 4.38 14.42
CA ASP A 122 7.08 5.36 13.83
C ASP A 122 7.83 4.75 12.63
N ARG A 123 8.21 3.47 12.75
CA ARG A 123 8.84 2.72 11.67
C ARG A 123 7.90 2.54 10.48
N LEU A 124 6.64 2.17 10.72
CA LEU A 124 5.63 1.98 9.66
C LEU A 124 5.39 3.27 8.88
N VAL A 125 5.19 4.39 9.59
CA VAL A 125 5.00 5.71 8.96
C VAL A 125 6.22 6.10 8.13
N THR A 126 7.43 5.86 8.65
CA THR A 126 8.69 6.12 7.94
C THR A 126 8.85 5.25 6.70
N ASP A 127 8.58 3.95 6.80
CA ASP A 127 8.73 3.01 5.70
C ASP A 127 7.68 3.26 4.60
N LEU A 128 6.44 3.61 4.97
CA LEU A 128 5.40 4.04 4.04
C LEU A 128 5.78 5.34 3.32
N GLY A 129 6.34 6.32 4.04
CA GLY A 129 6.81 7.57 3.44
C GLY A 129 7.97 7.38 2.44
N LYS A 130 8.85 6.40 2.68
CA LYS A 130 9.92 6.03 1.74
C LYS A 130 9.39 5.30 0.51
N ALA A 131 8.39 4.44 0.68
CA ALA A 131 7.79 3.68 -0.43
C ALA A 131 7.10 4.60 -1.45
N LEU A 132 6.60 5.75 -1.01
CA LEU A 132 5.84 6.71 -1.83
C LEU A 132 6.40 8.14 -1.65
N PRO A 133 7.54 8.46 -2.28
CA PRO A 133 8.19 9.75 -2.10
C PRO A 133 7.34 10.91 -2.64
N GLY A 134 7.28 12.01 -1.88
CA GLY A 134 6.56 13.23 -2.28
C GLY A 134 5.11 13.33 -1.80
N VAL A 135 4.65 12.36 -1.01
CA VAL A 135 3.27 12.31 -0.48
C VAL A 135 3.29 12.53 1.04
N SER A 136 2.43 13.42 1.56
CA SER A 136 2.27 13.63 3.00
C SER A 136 1.60 12.42 3.65
N VAL A 137 2.10 11.97 4.80
CA VAL A 137 1.52 10.83 5.54
C VAL A 137 0.73 11.37 6.73
N THR A 138 -0.57 11.08 6.75
CA THR A 138 -1.47 11.31 7.88
C THR A 138 -1.54 10.04 8.73
N ASP A 139 -1.08 10.12 9.97
CA ASP A 139 -1.04 9.01 10.91
C ASP A 139 -2.20 9.10 11.92
N ASN A 140 -3.17 8.19 11.78
CA ASN A 140 -4.30 8.00 12.69
C ASN A 140 -4.23 6.63 13.40
N LEU A 141 -3.02 6.11 13.65
CA LEU A 141 -2.84 4.85 14.36
C LEU A 141 -3.06 5.00 15.87
N SER A 142 -3.69 3.99 16.46
CA SER A 142 -3.80 3.80 17.90
C SER A 142 -2.97 2.59 18.33
N LEU A 143 -2.48 2.56 19.56
CA LEU A 143 -1.69 1.43 20.06
C LEU A 143 -2.61 0.32 20.56
N ALA A 144 -2.44 -0.90 20.04
CA ALA A 144 -3.18 -2.08 20.48
C ALA A 144 -2.39 -3.37 20.24
N ARG A 145 -2.67 -4.41 21.01
CA ARG A 145 -2.14 -5.76 20.81
C ARG A 145 -3.12 -6.62 20.00
N GLY A 146 -2.65 -7.75 19.50
CA GLY A 146 -3.42 -8.64 18.60
C GLY A 146 -2.86 -8.71 17.17
N VAL A 147 -1.60 -8.30 16.98
CA VAL A 147 -0.95 -8.27 15.67
C VAL A 147 -0.93 -9.67 15.03
N PRO A 148 -1.34 -9.81 13.75
CA PRO A 148 -1.29 -11.08 13.05
C PRO A 148 0.17 -11.50 12.79
N ALA A 149 0.44 -12.81 12.75
CA ALA A 149 1.81 -13.34 12.66
C ALA A 149 2.58 -12.84 11.41
N LYS A 150 1.86 -12.60 10.31
CA LYS A 150 2.39 -12.17 9.01
C LYS A 150 2.20 -10.68 8.71
N PHE A 151 1.95 -9.86 9.73
CA PHE A 151 1.62 -8.44 9.58
C PHE A 151 2.62 -7.65 8.74
N ASN A 152 3.92 -7.81 9.00
CA ASN A 152 4.96 -7.10 8.25
C ASN A 152 5.01 -7.51 6.77
N GLU A 153 4.75 -8.78 6.47
CA GLU A 153 4.69 -9.30 5.10
C GLU A 153 3.45 -8.76 4.36
N MET A 154 2.30 -8.69 5.03
CA MET A 154 1.08 -8.09 4.51
C MET A 154 1.25 -6.59 4.22
N ILE A 155 1.88 -5.83 5.11
CA ILE A 155 2.16 -4.41 4.89
C ILE A 155 3.11 -4.23 3.70
N ALA A 156 4.17 -5.04 3.61
CA ALA A 156 5.10 -4.98 2.50
C ALA A 156 4.42 -5.29 1.16
N LEU A 157 3.53 -6.30 1.13
CA LEU A 157 2.71 -6.61 -0.05
C LEU A 157 1.77 -5.46 -0.40
N GLY A 158 0.98 -4.97 0.56
CA GLY A 158 0.03 -3.87 0.38
C GLY A 158 0.70 -2.59 -0.11
N SER A 159 1.86 -2.25 0.44
CA SER A 159 2.63 -1.05 0.06
C SER A 159 3.15 -1.15 -1.37
N ARG A 160 3.63 -2.32 -1.81
CA ARG A 160 4.03 -2.55 -3.21
C ARG A 160 2.84 -2.45 -4.16
N GLN A 161 1.69 -3.01 -3.80
CA GLN A 161 0.49 -2.91 -4.65
C GLN A 161 -0.03 -1.47 -4.73
N LEU A 162 -0.03 -0.74 -3.62
CA LEU A 162 -0.46 0.66 -3.58
C LEU A 162 0.39 1.59 -4.47
N ALA A 163 1.66 1.23 -4.73
CA ALA A 163 2.52 1.95 -5.66
C ALA A 163 2.08 1.81 -7.13
N ARG A 164 1.38 0.72 -7.49
CA ARG A 164 0.82 0.45 -8.82
C ARG A 164 -0.57 1.05 -9.05
N LEU A 165 -1.19 1.55 -7.98
CA LEU A 165 -2.50 2.18 -8.02
C LEU A 165 -2.33 3.71 -8.11
N GLY A 166 -3.22 4.36 -8.86
CA GLY A 166 -3.32 5.82 -8.86
C GLY A 166 -3.86 6.28 -7.52
N GLU A 167 -5.15 6.04 -7.32
CA GLU A 167 -5.82 6.09 -6.02
C GLU A 167 -6.17 4.67 -5.57
N GLY A 168 -6.02 4.41 -4.27
CA GLY A 168 -6.31 3.08 -3.74
C GLY A 168 -6.18 3.00 -2.24
N ARG A 169 -6.58 1.86 -1.68
CA ARG A 169 -6.38 1.50 -0.29
C ARG A 169 -6.03 0.03 -0.17
N PHE A 170 -5.26 -0.31 0.85
CA PHE A 170 -5.25 -1.68 1.34
C PHE A 170 -5.68 -1.73 2.79
N GLU A 171 -6.31 -2.82 3.17
CA GLU A 171 -6.83 -3.07 4.50
C GLU A 171 -6.44 -4.48 4.94
N ILE A 172 -5.96 -4.59 6.17
CA ILE A 172 -5.61 -5.82 6.85
C ILE A 172 -6.61 -5.99 7.99
N VAL A 173 -7.34 -7.11 7.98
CA VAL A 173 -8.27 -7.52 9.03
C VAL A 173 -7.90 -8.93 9.47
N GLY A 174 -7.27 -9.07 10.63
CA GLY A 174 -6.68 -10.34 11.06
C GLY A 174 -5.66 -10.85 10.03
N ASP A 175 -5.87 -12.07 9.54
CA ASP A 175 -5.00 -12.71 8.53
C ASP A 175 -5.49 -12.51 7.09
N LYS A 176 -6.29 -11.47 6.84
CA LYS A 176 -6.78 -11.13 5.50
C LYS A 176 -6.30 -9.74 5.08
N ILE A 177 -5.67 -9.65 3.91
CA ILE A 177 -5.38 -8.40 3.22
C ILE A 177 -6.32 -8.22 2.03
N THR A 178 -6.95 -7.04 1.96
CA THR A 178 -7.78 -6.61 0.84
C THR A 178 -7.16 -5.38 0.21
N VAL A 179 -6.92 -5.40 -1.10
CA VAL A 179 -6.40 -4.26 -1.87
C VAL A 179 -7.49 -3.77 -2.81
N GLN A 180 -7.80 -2.48 -2.74
CA GLN A 180 -8.83 -1.80 -3.53
C GLN A 180 -8.26 -0.57 -4.22
N GLY A 181 -8.73 -0.26 -5.42
CA GLY A 181 -8.37 0.99 -6.10
C GLY A 181 -8.43 0.92 -7.61
N GLU A 182 -7.84 1.93 -8.24
CA GLU A 182 -7.74 2.04 -9.69
C GLU A 182 -6.29 1.78 -10.13
N VAL A 183 -6.11 0.79 -11.01
CA VAL A 183 -4.78 0.48 -11.55
C VAL A 183 -4.35 1.55 -12.54
N LEU A 184 -3.06 1.91 -12.57
CA LEU A 184 -2.50 2.83 -13.56
C LEU A 184 -2.39 2.23 -14.97
N SER A 185 -2.21 0.91 -15.06
CA SER A 185 -2.02 0.22 -16.34
C SER A 185 -2.56 -1.23 -16.32
N PRO A 186 -2.81 -1.84 -17.50
CA PRO A 186 -3.19 -3.25 -17.56
C PRO A 186 -2.07 -4.19 -17.05
N GLU A 187 -0.80 -3.84 -17.29
CA GLU A 187 0.38 -4.61 -16.85
C GLU A 187 0.45 -4.65 -15.32
N ASP A 188 0.16 -3.53 -14.68
CA ASP A 188 0.08 -3.42 -13.22
C ASP A 188 -1.04 -4.29 -12.63
N SER A 189 -2.15 -4.47 -13.36
CA SER A 189 -3.28 -5.32 -12.93
C SER A 189 -2.88 -6.80 -12.91
N GLU A 190 -2.19 -7.25 -13.95
CA GLU A 190 -1.68 -8.62 -14.04
C GLU A 190 -0.59 -8.89 -12.99
N ALA A 191 0.35 -7.94 -12.83
CA ALA A 191 1.38 -8.04 -11.83
C ALA A 191 0.79 -8.05 -10.40
N LEU A 192 -0.24 -7.25 -10.13
CA LEU A 192 -0.92 -7.23 -8.84
C LEU A 192 -1.63 -8.56 -8.58
N ALA A 193 -2.37 -9.08 -9.55
CA ALA A 193 -3.04 -10.38 -9.41
C ALA A 193 -2.04 -11.52 -9.16
N ALA A 194 -0.89 -11.51 -9.85
CA ALA A 194 0.16 -12.49 -9.65
C ALA A 194 0.78 -12.41 -8.24
N ASP A 195 1.10 -11.21 -7.76
CA ASP A 195 1.65 -11.00 -6.42
C ASP A 195 0.66 -11.40 -5.31
N MET A 196 -0.63 -11.15 -5.52
CA MET A 196 -1.69 -11.53 -4.57
C MET A 196 -1.90 -13.04 -4.55
N ALA A 197 -1.79 -13.71 -5.70
CA ALA A 197 -1.87 -15.18 -5.78
C ALA A 197 -0.62 -15.88 -5.21
N ALA A 198 0.53 -15.23 -5.23
CA ALA A 198 1.78 -15.73 -4.65
C ALA A 198 1.88 -15.53 -3.13
N ALA A 199 0.89 -14.88 -2.51
CA ALA A 199 0.87 -14.70 -1.07
C ALA A 199 0.67 -16.04 -0.35
N GLU A 200 1.56 -16.36 0.59
CA GLU A 200 1.50 -17.57 1.40
C GLU A 200 1.30 -17.23 2.88
N GLY A 201 0.37 -17.93 3.53
CA GLY A 201 0.15 -17.80 4.98
C GLY A 201 -0.85 -16.73 5.43
N PHE A 202 -1.55 -16.08 4.50
CA PHE A 202 -2.67 -15.17 4.76
C PHE A 202 -3.61 -15.08 3.54
N GLU A 203 -4.86 -14.66 3.73
CA GLU A 203 -5.82 -14.49 2.65
C GLU A 203 -5.58 -13.16 1.93
N ALA A 204 -5.27 -13.19 0.63
CA ALA A 204 -5.04 -12.01 -0.18
C ALA A 204 -6.18 -11.82 -1.20
N VAL A 205 -6.90 -10.70 -1.10
CA VAL A 205 -8.01 -10.35 -1.99
C VAL A 205 -7.72 -9.05 -2.72
N ALA A 206 -7.85 -9.07 -4.04
CA ALA A 206 -7.71 -7.90 -4.90
C ALA A 206 -9.07 -7.54 -5.51
N ASP A 207 -9.52 -6.33 -5.25
CA ASP A 207 -10.76 -5.75 -5.77
C ASP A 207 -10.43 -4.43 -6.46
N VAL A 208 -9.92 -4.55 -7.70
CA VAL A 208 -9.27 -3.44 -8.40
C VAL A 208 -9.96 -3.19 -9.74
N SER A 209 -10.26 -1.93 -10.04
CA SER A 209 -10.92 -1.53 -11.28
C SER A 209 -9.92 -1.27 -12.41
N ALA A 210 -10.37 -1.40 -13.66
CA ALA A 210 -9.56 -1.07 -14.83
C ALA A 210 -9.21 0.43 -14.86
N PRO A 211 -8.02 0.82 -15.39
CA PRO A 211 -7.63 2.22 -15.53
C PRO A 211 -8.62 2.99 -16.41
N VAL A 212 -9.00 4.21 -16.02
CA VAL A 212 -9.69 5.16 -16.89
C VAL A 212 -8.66 5.86 -17.78
N VAL A 213 -8.78 5.71 -19.10
CA VAL A 213 -7.93 6.41 -20.06
C VAL A 213 -8.18 7.92 -19.98
N ARG A 214 -7.25 8.68 -19.39
CA ARG A 214 -7.23 10.15 -19.50
C ARG A 214 -6.62 10.55 -20.86
N GLY A 215 -7.40 10.38 -21.94
CA GLY A 215 -7.01 10.66 -23.32
C GLY A 215 -8.05 10.18 -24.34
N PRO A 216 -7.85 10.39 -25.66
CA PRO A 216 -8.78 9.86 -26.65
C PRO A 216 -8.75 8.33 -26.62
N TYR A 217 -9.90 7.73 -26.32
CA TYR A 217 -10.09 6.29 -26.40
C TYR A 217 -10.01 5.86 -27.87
N VAL A 218 -8.91 5.17 -28.22
CA VAL A 218 -8.60 4.76 -29.59
C VAL A 218 -8.48 3.26 -29.73
N PHE A 219 -8.96 2.75 -30.85
CA PHE A 219 -8.76 1.37 -31.30
C PHE A 219 -8.36 1.39 -32.77
N ARG A 220 -7.30 0.67 -33.13
CA ARG A 220 -6.79 0.60 -34.50
C ARG A 220 -6.68 -0.86 -34.93
N ALA A 221 -7.26 -1.18 -36.07
CA ALA A 221 -7.02 -2.41 -36.81
C ALA A 221 -6.23 -2.06 -38.08
N GLU A 222 -5.02 -2.60 -38.21
CA GLU A 222 -4.12 -2.32 -39.32
C GLU A 222 -3.80 -3.60 -40.09
N GLN A 223 -3.92 -3.54 -41.42
CA GLN A 223 -3.55 -4.62 -42.32
C GLN A 223 -2.15 -4.34 -42.88
N ALA A 224 -1.17 -5.12 -42.41
CA ALA A 224 0.24 -4.98 -42.79
C ALA A 224 0.75 -6.26 -43.46
N GLY A 225 0.67 -6.32 -44.80
CA GLY A 225 1.29 -7.41 -45.58
C GLY A 225 0.68 -8.79 -45.34
N GLY A 226 -0.65 -8.84 -45.19
CA GLY A 226 -1.40 -10.09 -44.96
C GLY A 226 -1.57 -10.49 -43.49
N LYS A 227 -0.98 -9.73 -42.55
CA LYS A 227 -1.20 -9.87 -41.11
C LYS A 227 -2.04 -8.71 -40.59
N LEU A 228 -3.04 -9.02 -39.77
CA LEU A 228 -3.81 -8.01 -39.04
C LEU A 228 -3.11 -7.68 -37.72
N VAL A 229 -2.94 -6.40 -37.43
CA VAL A 229 -2.38 -5.87 -36.18
C VAL A 229 -3.46 -5.08 -35.48
N LEU A 230 -3.82 -5.47 -34.26
CA LEU A 230 -4.79 -4.77 -33.44
C LEU A 230 -4.04 -4.00 -32.35
N SER A 231 -4.33 -2.71 -32.19
CA SER A 231 -3.72 -1.86 -31.17
C SER A 231 -4.74 -0.88 -30.57
N GLY A 232 -4.41 -0.29 -29.42
CA GLY A 232 -5.28 0.66 -28.71
C GLY A 232 -5.88 0.07 -27.44
N TYR A 233 -7.15 0.38 -27.16
CA TYR A 233 -7.81 0.06 -25.89
C TYR A 233 -9.08 -0.80 -26.04
N ALA A 234 -9.28 -1.72 -25.08
CA ALA A 234 -10.47 -2.54 -24.90
C ALA A 234 -11.05 -2.38 -23.47
N PRO A 235 -12.38 -2.41 -23.27
CA PRO A 235 -13.00 -2.12 -21.97
C PRO A 235 -12.73 -3.21 -20.91
N GLY A 236 -12.55 -4.45 -21.36
CA GLY A 236 -12.36 -5.60 -20.49
C GLY A 236 -11.55 -6.71 -21.14
N LYS A 237 -11.11 -7.68 -20.32
CA LYS A 237 -10.36 -8.86 -20.78
C LYS A 237 -11.18 -9.75 -21.71
N ASP A 238 -12.46 -9.93 -21.42
CA ASP A 238 -13.37 -10.71 -22.27
C ASP A 238 -13.55 -10.07 -23.65
N ASP A 239 -13.58 -8.74 -23.69
CA ASP A 239 -13.70 -7.97 -24.92
C ASP A 239 -12.45 -8.06 -25.79
N ARG A 240 -11.27 -7.91 -25.19
CA ARG A 240 -9.99 -8.16 -25.87
C ARG A 240 -9.93 -9.58 -26.46
N LYS A 241 -10.34 -10.59 -25.68
CA LYS A 241 -10.35 -11.99 -26.13
C LYS A 241 -11.28 -12.19 -27.33
N ARG A 242 -12.49 -11.62 -27.30
CA ARG A 242 -13.42 -11.65 -28.44
C ARG A 242 -12.81 -11.01 -29.68
N LEU A 243 -12.08 -9.90 -29.57
CA LEU A 243 -11.42 -9.29 -30.73
C LEU A 243 -10.38 -10.20 -31.36
N ALA A 244 -9.53 -10.83 -30.55
CA ALA A 244 -8.51 -11.75 -31.06
C ALA A 244 -9.16 -12.94 -31.79
N GLU A 245 -10.27 -13.46 -31.26
CA GLU A 245 -11.06 -14.52 -31.90
C GLU A 245 -11.67 -14.04 -33.24
N MET A 246 -12.19 -12.82 -33.29
CA MET A 246 -12.80 -12.22 -34.49
C MET A 246 -11.79 -11.90 -35.59
N ALA A 247 -10.58 -11.49 -35.23
CA ALA A 247 -9.49 -11.21 -36.16
C ALA A 247 -8.89 -12.48 -36.80
N GLY A 248 -9.11 -13.64 -36.19
CA GLY A 248 -8.66 -14.93 -36.71
C GLY A 248 -7.20 -15.28 -36.40
N ALA A 249 -6.77 -16.42 -36.91
CA ALA A 249 -5.45 -16.98 -36.62
C ALA A 249 -4.33 -16.14 -37.27
N GLY A 250 -3.30 -15.81 -36.49
CA GLY A 250 -2.13 -15.06 -36.95
C GLY A 250 -2.21 -13.54 -36.71
N VAL A 251 -3.25 -13.03 -36.04
CA VAL A 251 -3.34 -11.62 -35.62
C VAL A 251 -2.20 -11.26 -34.64
N SER A 252 -1.67 -10.04 -34.78
CA SER A 252 -0.83 -9.41 -33.76
C SER A 252 -1.73 -8.64 -32.81
N ASP A 253 -1.97 -9.16 -31.61
CA ASP A 253 -2.78 -8.50 -30.58
C ASP A 253 -1.90 -7.63 -29.66
N GLU A 254 -1.95 -6.32 -29.88
CA GLU A 254 -1.32 -5.28 -29.06
C GLU A 254 -2.37 -4.41 -28.35
N VAL A 255 -3.59 -4.94 -28.18
CA VAL A 255 -4.70 -4.25 -27.52
C VAL A 255 -4.53 -4.28 -26.00
N ARG A 256 -4.72 -3.13 -25.36
CA ARG A 256 -4.58 -2.92 -23.92
C ARG A 256 -5.94 -2.78 -23.25
N VAL A 257 -6.10 -3.26 -22.03
CA VAL A 257 -7.39 -3.14 -21.32
C VAL A 257 -7.45 -1.81 -20.56
N ALA A 258 -8.40 -0.95 -20.91
CA ALA A 258 -8.66 0.29 -20.21
C ALA A 258 -10.10 0.75 -20.44
N ASP A 259 -10.65 1.49 -19.49
CA ASP A 259 -11.98 2.08 -19.55
C ASP A 259 -11.94 3.48 -20.16
N GLY A 260 -13.03 3.91 -20.80
CA GLY A 260 -13.09 5.18 -21.55
C GLY A 260 -13.94 5.12 -22.82
N VAL A 261 -14.80 4.11 -22.96
CA VAL A 261 -15.76 4.03 -24.06
C VAL A 261 -16.71 5.24 -23.97
N PRO A 262 -16.87 6.03 -25.05
CA PRO A 262 -17.81 7.13 -25.05
C PRO A 262 -19.25 6.70 -24.77
N ASP A 263 -19.99 7.51 -24.02
CA ASP A 263 -21.41 7.24 -23.73
C ASP A 263 -22.25 7.00 -25.00
N GLY A 264 -23.08 5.95 -24.95
CA GLY A 264 -23.95 5.55 -26.05
C GLY A 264 -23.25 4.83 -27.21
N MET A 265 -21.99 4.44 -27.05
CA MET A 265 -21.25 3.61 -28.01
C MET A 265 -21.24 2.14 -27.57
N ASN A 266 -21.52 1.22 -28.49
CA ASN A 266 -21.23 -0.20 -28.29
C ASN A 266 -19.85 -0.50 -28.85
N TRP A 267 -18.84 -0.55 -27.97
CA TRP A 267 -17.45 -0.72 -28.36
C TRP A 267 -17.20 -2.03 -29.11
N THR A 268 -17.76 -3.15 -28.66
CA THR A 268 -17.51 -4.47 -29.29
C THR A 268 -18.00 -4.48 -30.74
N VAL A 269 -19.18 -3.90 -30.99
CA VAL A 269 -19.73 -3.76 -32.34
C VAL A 269 -18.92 -2.78 -33.19
N ALA A 270 -18.42 -1.71 -32.58
CA ALA A 270 -17.57 -0.73 -33.26
C ALA A 270 -16.23 -1.33 -33.69
N ALA A 271 -15.55 -2.01 -32.76
CA ALA A 271 -14.27 -2.69 -33.00
C ALA A 271 -14.40 -3.82 -34.02
N ALA A 272 -15.51 -4.57 -33.99
CA ALA A 272 -15.84 -5.55 -35.03
C ALA A 272 -15.87 -4.94 -36.43
N LYS A 273 -16.46 -3.75 -36.57
CA LYS A 273 -16.53 -3.05 -37.85
C LYS A 273 -15.18 -2.51 -38.31
N ALA A 274 -14.33 -2.07 -37.40
CA ALA A 274 -12.95 -1.70 -37.75
C ALA A 274 -12.13 -2.92 -38.21
N ILE A 275 -12.27 -4.07 -37.56
CA ILE A 275 -11.62 -5.33 -37.99
C ILE A 275 -12.12 -5.76 -39.37
N GLU A 276 -13.43 -5.73 -39.60
CA GLU A 276 -14.04 -6.05 -40.90
C GLU A 276 -13.50 -5.12 -42.00
N ALA A 277 -13.50 -3.80 -41.76
CA ALA A 277 -12.95 -2.83 -42.71
C ALA A 277 -11.47 -3.08 -43.01
N ALA A 278 -10.64 -3.31 -41.98
CA ALA A 278 -9.22 -3.58 -42.16
C ALA A 278 -8.97 -4.88 -42.95
N SER A 279 -9.78 -5.93 -42.73
CA SER A 279 -9.67 -7.21 -43.44
C SER A 279 -9.96 -7.15 -44.95
N LEU A 280 -10.67 -6.09 -45.37
CA LEU A 280 -10.98 -5.80 -46.77
C LEU A 280 -9.90 -4.96 -47.47
N LEU A 281 -8.90 -4.46 -46.73
CA LEU A 281 -7.78 -3.70 -47.30
C LEU A 281 -6.64 -4.66 -47.69
N ALA A 282 -5.89 -4.33 -48.74
CA ALA A 282 -4.58 -4.94 -49.01
C ALA A 282 -3.53 -4.42 -48.03
N LYS A 283 -3.56 -3.10 -47.81
CA LYS A 283 -2.71 -2.36 -46.89
C LYS A 283 -3.45 -1.12 -46.42
N GLY A 284 -3.51 -0.91 -45.11
CA GLY A 284 -4.21 0.24 -44.55
C GLY A 284 -4.65 0.04 -43.11
N SER A 285 -5.37 1.02 -42.57
CA SER A 285 -5.89 0.99 -41.20
C SER A 285 -7.35 1.43 -41.10
N ALA A 286 -8.03 0.87 -40.10
CA ALA A 286 -9.31 1.32 -39.61
C ALA A 286 -9.14 1.76 -38.15
N ASP A 287 -9.33 3.05 -37.90
CA ASP A 287 -9.07 3.73 -36.64
C ASP A 287 -10.36 4.25 -36.03
N ILE A 288 -10.68 3.82 -34.81
CA ILE A 288 -11.76 4.38 -34.01
C ILE A 288 -11.15 5.37 -33.04
N SER A 289 -11.66 6.60 -33.03
CA SER A 289 -11.30 7.64 -32.06
C SER A 289 -12.57 8.31 -31.54
N GLY A 290 -12.86 8.11 -30.25
CA GLY A 290 -14.14 8.48 -29.69
C GLY A 290 -15.27 7.73 -30.41
N ARG A 291 -16.17 8.46 -31.08
CA ARG A 291 -17.26 7.87 -31.89
C ARG A 291 -17.00 7.83 -33.38
N ARG A 292 -15.83 8.28 -33.85
CA ARG A 292 -15.53 8.33 -35.29
C ARG A 292 -14.71 7.13 -35.71
N ILE A 293 -15.08 6.50 -36.82
CA ILE A 293 -14.22 5.55 -37.53
C ILE A 293 -13.58 6.24 -38.74
N ASN A 294 -12.26 6.17 -38.83
CA ASN A 294 -11.48 6.60 -39.99
C ASN A 294 -10.97 5.35 -40.70
N ILE A 295 -11.01 5.33 -42.03
CA ILE A 295 -10.54 4.20 -42.84
C ILE A 295 -9.60 4.76 -43.89
N THR A 296 -8.37 4.23 -43.95
CA THR A 296 -7.35 4.69 -44.89
C THR A 296 -6.58 3.51 -45.47
N GLY A 297 -6.38 3.48 -46.79
CA GLY A 297 -5.56 2.48 -47.46
C GLY A 297 -6.15 1.99 -48.79
N ASP A 298 -5.61 0.90 -49.30
CA ASP A 298 -6.01 0.34 -50.61
C ASP A 298 -6.89 -0.89 -50.42
N ALA A 299 -8.00 -0.96 -51.15
CA ALA A 299 -8.85 -2.14 -51.12
C ALA A 299 -8.11 -3.38 -51.65
N ARG A 300 -8.38 -4.54 -51.06
CA ARG A 300 -7.72 -5.80 -51.45
C ARG A 300 -8.03 -6.21 -52.88
N ASP A 301 -9.28 -5.98 -53.28
CA ASP A 301 -9.82 -6.33 -54.58
C ASP A 301 -11.05 -5.46 -54.88
N LEU A 302 -11.60 -5.55 -56.10
CA LEU A 302 -12.76 -4.73 -56.52
C LEU A 302 -14.03 -5.03 -55.72
N ASP A 303 -14.21 -6.27 -55.25
CA ASP A 303 -15.38 -6.64 -54.44
C ASP A 303 -15.25 -6.14 -53.00
N ALA A 304 -14.02 -6.14 -52.46
CA ALA A 304 -13.68 -5.53 -51.19
C ALA A 304 -13.88 -4.01 -51.24
N PHE A 305 -13.51 -3.34 -52.34
CA PHE A 305 -13.78 -1.92 -52.54
C PHE A 305 -15.28 -1.61 -52.50
N ARG A 306 -16.12 -2.41 -53.20
CA ARG A 306 -17.58 -2.27 -53.14
C ARG A 306 -18.14 -2.51 -51.74
N SER A 307 -17.61 -3.52 -51.05
CA SER A 307 -18.01 -3.86 -49.68
C SER A 307 -17.68 -2.73 -48.71
N LEU A 308 -16.50 -2.12 -48.84
CA LEU A 308 -16.10 -0.93 -48.07
C LEU A 308 -16.99 0.27 -48.37
N GLN A 309 -17.31 0.53 -49.64
CA GLN A 309 -18.25 1.60 -50.01
C GLN A 309 -19.65 1.38 -49.41
N GLN A 310 -20.13 0.15 -49.40
CA GLN A 310 -21.43 -0.20 -48.82
C GLN A 310 -21.44 -0.07 -47.29
N LEU A 311 -20.33 -0.44 -46.65
CA LEU A 311 -20.11 -0.28 -45.21
C LEU A 311 -20.12 1.20 -44.81
N ILE A 312 -19.50 2.05 -45.62
CA ILE A 312 -19.45 3.51 -45.42
C ILE A 312 -20.80 4.19 -45.73
N GLY A 313 -21.52 3.70 -46.74
CA GLY A 313 -22.79 4.27 -47.19
C GLY A 313 -24.00 3.94 -46.30
N SER A 314 -23.85 3.04 -45.33
CA SER A 314 -24.91 2.62 -44.41
C SER A 314 -24.72 3.24 -43.02
N PRO A 315 -25.79 3.42 -42.22
CA PRO A 315 -25.65 3.83 -40.82
C PRO A 315 -24.76 2.84 -40.08
N LEU A 316 -23.65 3.33 -39.52
CA LEU A 316 -22.71 2.47 -38.82
C LEU A 316 -23.31 1.99 -37.49
N PRO A 317 -23.20 0.69 -37.18
CA PRO A 317 -23.74 0.14 -35.95
C PRO A 317 -22.88 0.54 -34.73
N GLY A 318 -23.44 0.39 -33.53
CA GLY A 318 -22.73 0.67 -32.28
C GLY A 318 -22.49 2.15 -31.98
N GLY A 319 -23.24 3.06 -32.61
CA GLY A 319 -23.17 4.51 -32.35
C GLY A 319 -21.98 5.20 -33.00
N LEU A 320 -21.28 4.50 -33.91
CA LEU A 320 -20.21 5.04 -34.74
C LEU A 320 -20.73 6.10 -35.73
N VAL A 321 -19.85 7.04 -36.03
CA VAL A 321 -20.02 8.06 -37.06
C VAL A 321 -18.84 7.95 -38.01
N LEU A 322 -19.08 8.14 -39.31
CA LEU A 322 -18.01 8.15 -40.28
C LEU A 322 -17.10 9.37 -40.06
N GLY A 323 -15.80 9.14 -40.00
CA GLY A 323 -14.77 10.17 -40.02
C GLY A 323 -14.17 10.31 -41.42
N THR A 324 -12.84 10.35 -41.49
CA THR A 324 -12.10 10.43 -42.75
C THR A 324 -12.09 9.08 -43.44
N THR A 325 -12.41 9.06 -44.74
CA THR A 325 -12.30 7.87 -45.59
C THR A 325 -11.44 8.20 -46.80
N ASP A 326 -10.33 7.48 -46.95
CA ASP A 326 -9.41 7.60 -48.07
C ASP A 326 -9.06 6.18 -48.54
N ILE A 327 -9.85 5.68 -49.49
CA ILE A 327 -9.77 4.30 -49.96
C ILE A 327 -9.33 4.30 -51.42
N GLY A 328 -8.11 3.82 -51.66
CA GLY A 328 -7.54 3.59 -52.98
C GLY A 328 -8.16 2.38 -53.68
N LEU A 329 -8.14 2.42 -55.01
CA LEU A 329 -8.44 1.27 -55.85
C LEU A 329 -7.32 0.22 -55.70
N PRO A 330 -7.62 -1.07 -55.87
CA PRO A 330 -6.58 -2.11 -55.86
C PRO A 330 -5.55 -1.83 -56.96
N ASP A 331 -4.27 -2.05 -56.63
CA ASP A 331 -3.13 -2.04 -57.56
C ASP A 331 -3.24 -3.13 -58.65
#